data_AF-A0A212T0A8-F1
#
_entry.id   AF-A0A212T0A8-F1
#
_cell.length_a   1.000
_cell.length_b   1.000
_cell.length_c   1.000
_cell.angle_alpha   90.00
_cell.angle_beta   90.00
_cell.angle_gamma   90.00
#
_symmetry.space_group_name_H-M   'P 1'
#
loop_
_entity.id
_entity.type
_entity.pdbx_description
1 polymer ?
#
loop_
_entity_poly.entity_id
_entity_poly.type
_entity_poly.pdbx_seq_one_letter_code
_entity_poly.pdbx_strand_id
1 'polypeptide(L)'
;MSTSETTEYKVGFCPCGAGEIIKSITTQDNPWSGADISLRINCSKCSSEWRVLYNSLILLSSEQEAIRAGQNLAEIKKQLIAVIEPLFDRYFAGVKTKKAELAELHRLGISQDNYRAYLEARRKNSSIAQCCKPLSNTGWLRGIAEKSGCLDNLDALVSDLREAKEAHEHALASIVRQRIA
;
A
#
# COMPACT_ATOMS: atom_id res chain seq x y z
N MET A 1 -7.87 -35.24 27.47
CA MET A 1 -6.71 -34.57 26.85
C MET A 1 -6.95 -34.57 25.35
N SER A 2 -6.84 -33.43 24.67
CA SER A 2 -6.90 -33.41 23.20
C SER A 2 -5.56 -33.90 22.68
N THR A 3 -5.57 -34.99 21.92
CA THR A 3 -4.40 -35.48 21.18
C THR A 3 -4.32 -34.75 19.85
N SER A 4 -3.09 -34.43 19.44
CA SER A 4 -2.79 -33.87 18.12
C SER A 4 -1.73 -34.72 17.47
N GLU A 5 -1.89 -34.94 16.16
CA GLU A 5 -0.92 -35.65 15.33
C GLU A 5 -0.26 -34.61 14.42
N THR A 6 1.08 -34.63 14.37
CA THR A 6 1.83 -33.75 13.46
C THR A 6 2.65 -34.61 12.52
N THR A 7 2.37 -34.45 11.22
CA THR A 7 3.11 -35.12 10.15
C THR A 7 3.94 -34.09 9.42
N GLU A 8 5.23 -34.39 9.27
CA GLU A 8 6.17 -33.52 8.57
C GLU A 8 6.70 -34.22 7.33
N TYR A 9 6.72 -33.50 6.22
CA TYR A 9 7.31 -34.01 4.99
C TYR A 9 8.02 -32.93 4.20
N LYS A 10 9.04 -33.36 3.47
CA LYS A 10 9.79 -32.51 2.55
C LYS A 10 8.91 -32.11 1.37
N VAL A 11 8.86 -30.82 1.09
CA VAL A 11 8.11 -30.24 -0.04
C VAL A 11 8.97 -29.44 -1.00
N GLY A 12 10.28 -29.38 -0.77
CA GLY A 12 11.20 -28.68 -1.66
C GLY A 12 12.62 -28.61 -1.09
N PHE A 13 13.54 -28.08 -1.90
CA PHE A 13 14.93 -27.85 -1.51
C PHE A 13 15.13 -26.39 -1.05
N CYS A 14 16.10 -26.15 -0.16
CA CYS A 14 16.52 -24.79 0.16
C CYS A 14 17.07 -24.09 -1.08
N PRO A 15 16.88 -22.77 -1.23
CA PRO A 15 17.54 -21.99 -2.28
C PRO A 15 19.06 -22.19 -2.37
N CYS A 16 19.73 -22.44 -1.23
CA CYS A 16 21.17 -22.67 -1.20
C CYS A 16 21.60 -24.12 -1.47
N GLY A 17 20.66 -25.05 -1.63
CA GLY A 17 20.92 -26.49 -1.81
C GLY A 17 21.33 -27.25 -0.53
N ALA A 18 21.67 -26.57 0.56
CA ALA A 18 22.18 -27.18 1.80
C ALA A 18 21.09 -27.51 2.84
N GLY A 19 19.83 -27.66 2.43
CA GLY A 19 18.72 -27.95 3.33
C GLY A 19 17.41 -28.18 2.59
N GLU A 20 16.32 -28.24 3.34
CA GLU A 20 15.01 -28.64 2.83
C GLU A 20 13.90 -27.71 3.31
N ILE A 21 12.79 -27.70 2.59
CA ILE A 21 11.58 -27.01 3.00
C ILE A 21 10.64 -28.08 3.53
N ILE A 22 10.22 -27.91 4.78
CA ILE A 22 9.40 -28.88 5.51
C ILE A 22 8.00 -28.31 5.62
N LYS A 23 7.01 -29.13 5.25
CA LYS A 23 5.60 -28.88 5.52
C LYS A 23 5.20 -29.67 6.74
N SER A 24 4.71 -28.98 7.76
CA SER A 24 4.14 -29.57 8.96
C SER A 24 2.62 -29.46 8.87
N ILE A 25 1.94 -30.59 8.97
CA ILE A 25 0.48 -30.68 9.04
C ILE A 25 0.14 -31.20 10.43
N THR A 26 -0.56 -30.38 11.22
CA THR A 26 -1.04 -30.75 12.55
C THR A 26 -2.55 -30.93 12.51
N THR A 27 -3.02 -32.16 12.71
CA THR A 27 -4.43 -32.50 12.85
C THR A 27 -4.80 -32.65 14.32
N GLN A 28 -5.92 -32.07 14.73
CA GLN A 28 -6.46 -32.24 16.07
C GLN A 28 -7.58 -33.28 16.04
N ASP A 29 -7.70 -34.09 17.08
CA ASP A 29 -8.74 -35.13 17.16
C ASP A 29 -10.16 -34.60 17.36
N ASN A 30 -10.36 -33.28 17.43
CA ASN A 30 -11.69 -32.72 17.55
C ASN A 30 -12.33 -32.50 16.15
N PRO A 31 -13.61 -32.86 15.97
CA PRO A 31 -14.28 -32.87 14.67
C PRO A 31 -14.58 -31.47 14.10
N TRP A 32 -14.29 -30.40 14.83
CA TRP A 32 -14.53 -29.01 14.40
C TRP A 32 -13.25 -28.26 14.03
N SER A 33 -12.07 -28.84 14.22
CA SER A 33 -10.79 -28.20 13.93
C SER A 33 -10.25 -28.69 12.59
N GLY A 34 -9.94 -27.72 11.73
CA GLY A 34 -9.19 -27.99 10.50
C GLY A 34 -7.73 -28.37 10.81
N ALA A 35 -7.05 -28.94 9.82
CA ALA A 35 -5.61 -29.16 9.92
C ALA A 35 -4.88 -27.81 9.89
N ASP A 36 -3.96 -27.61 10.85
CA ASP A 36 -3.02 -26.51 10.80
C ASP A 36 -1.86 -26.90 9.86
N ILE A 37 -1.55 -26.02 8.91
CA ILE A 37 -0.55 -26.28 7.87
C ILE A 37 0.45 -25.14 7.89
N SER A 38 1.71 -25.47 8.20
CA SER A 38 2.81 -24.52 8.16
C SER A 38 3.95 -25.04 7.28
N LEU A 39 4.73 -24.09 6.77
CA LEU A 39 5.92 -24.35 5.99
C LEU A 39 7.11 -23.68 6.66
N ARG A 40 8.21 -24.40 6.79
CA ARG A 40 9.46 -23.86 7.34
C ARG A 40 10.67 -24.24 6.51
N ILE A 41 11.68 -23.39 6.53
CA ILE A 41 12.95 -23.62 5.88
C ILE A 41 13.88 -24.29 6.89
N ASN A 42 14.22 -25.56 6.67
CA ASN A 42 15.17 -26.32 7.48
C ASN A 42 16.61 -26.07 7.02
N CYS A 43 17.05 -24.82 7.14
CA CYS A 43 18.42 -24.39 6.88
C CYS A 43 18.66 -23.08 7.64
N SER A 44 19.61 -23.07 8.58
CA SER A 44 19.90 -21.93 9.45
C SER A 44 20.28 -20.65 8.71
N LYS A 45 20.92 -20.78 7.54
CA LYS A 45 21.26 -19.64 6.68
C LYS A 45 20.06 -19.13 5.89
N CYS A 46 19.37 -20.01 5.14
CA CYS A 46 18.23 -19.58 4.32
C CYS A 46 17.07 -19.06 5.20
N SER A 47 16.87 -19.59 6.41
CA SER A 47 15.73 -19.26 7.27
C SER A 47 15.74 -17.81 7.77
N SER A 48 16.90 -17.13 7.76
CA SER A 48 17.02 -15.72 8.11
C SER A 48 16.99 -14.78 6.90
N GLU A 49 17.23 -15.29 5.69
CA GLU A 49 17.25 -14.52 4.45
C GLU A 49 15.94 -14.63 3.65
N TRP A 50 15.19 -15.72 3.83
CA TRP A 50 13.99 -16.02 3.08
C TRP A 50 12.79 -16.25 4.01
N ARG A 51 11.62 -15.77 3.61
CA ARG A 51 10.34 -16.14 4.23
C ARG A 51 9.51 -17.01 3.31
N VAL A 52 8.74 -17.92 3.90
CA VAL A 52 7.74 -18.70 3.17
C VAL A 52 6.43 -17.92 3.13
N LEU A 53 5.86 -17.75 1.95
CA LEU A 53 4.52 -17.20 1.76
C LEU A 53 3.75 -18.11 0.80
N TYR A 54 2.73 -18.80 1.33
CA TYR A 54 2.02 -19.86 0.61
C TYR A 54 3.01 -20.86 -0.01
N ASN A 55 3.00 -21.06 -1.33
CA ASN A 55 3.90 -21.98 -2.04
C ASN A 55 5.13 -21.28 -2.64
N SER A 56 5.57 -20.15 -2.08
CA SER A 56 6.73 -19.40 -2.59
C SER A 56 7.65 -18.96 -1.46
N LEU A 57 8.93 -18.84 -1.78
CA LEU A 57 9.95 -18.22 -0.97
C LEU A 57 10.15 -16.80 -1.45
N ILE A 58 10.24 -15.86 -0.51
CA ILE A 58 10.50 -14.44 -0.78
C ILE A 58 11.81 -14.07 -0.10
N LEU A 59 12.74 -13.50 -0.86
CA LEU A 59 13.99 -12.98 -0.31
C LEU A 59 13.71 -11.69 0.47
N LEU A 60 14.01 -11.68 1.76
CA LEU A 60 13.69 -10.58 2.67
C LEU A 60 14.38 -9.27 2.27
N SER A 61 15.62 -9.31 1.78
CA SER A 61 16.33 -8.11 1.34
C SER A 61 15.64 -7.42 0.16
N SER A 62 15.12 -8.19 -0.81
CA SER A 62 14.37 -7.63 -1.95
C SER A 62 13.02 -7.05 -1.53
N GLU A 63 12.41 -7.57 -0.46
CA GLU A 63 11.18 -7.02 0.09
C GLU A 63 11.41 -5.72 0.88
N GLN A 64 12.55 -5.61 1.58
CA GLN A 64 12.90 -4.40 2.33
C GLN A 64 13.00 -3.17 1.42
N GLU A 65 13.52 -3.31 0.20
CA GLU A 65 13.55 -2.22 -0.78
C GLU A 65 12.15 -1.76 -1.16
N ALA A 66 11.24 -2.70 -1.44
CA ALA A 66 9.84 -2.39 -1.75
C ALA A 66 9.12 -1.71 -0.58
N ILE A 67 9.38 -2.15 0.66
CA ILE A 67 8.85 -1.53 1.87
C ILE A 67 9.36 -0.10 2.01
N ARG A 68 10.66 0.14 1.88
CA ARG A 68 11.26 1.49 1.98
C ARG A 68 10.74 2.42 0.89
N ALA A 69 10.66 1.96 -0.36
CA ALA A 69 10.10 2.72 -1.46
C ALA A 69 8.61 3.05 -1.21
N GLY A 70 7.85 2.11 -0.64
CA GLY A 70 6.46 2.32 -0.26
C GLY A 70 6.28 3.34 0.87
N GLN A 71 7.17 3.33 1.86
CA GLN A 71 7.20 4.33 2.93
C GLN A 71 7.52 5.73 2.38
N ASN A 72 8.52 5.84 1.50
CA ASN A 72 8.87 7.10 0.84
C ASN A 72 7.68 7.65 0.02
N LEU A 73 7.02 6.79 -0.76
CA LEU A 73 5.82 7.16 -1.51
C LEU A 73 4.69 7.66 -0.60
N ALA A 74 4.48 7.03 0.56
CA ALA A 74 3.47 7.45 1.52
C ALA A 74 3.81 8.82 2.14
N GLU A 75 5.08 9.07 2.45
CA GLU A 75 5.54 10.34 3.00
C GLU A 75 5.38 11.49 1.99
N ILE A 76 5.79 11.30 0.74
CA ILE A 76 5.60 12.31 -0.31
C ILE A 76 4.11 12.61 -0.53
N LYS A 77 3.24 11.60 -0.52
CA LYS A 77 1.78 11.81 -0.58
C LYS A 77 1.27 12.66 0.57
N LYS A 78 1.78 12.45 1.78
CA LYS A 78 1.41 13.22 2.96
C LYS A 78 1.87 14.68 2.84
N GLN A 79 3.10 14.91 2.38
CA GLN A 79 3.62 16.25 2.13
C GLN A 79 2.83 16.98 1.05
N LEU A 80 2.48 16.29 -0.04
CA LEU A 80 1.63 16.83 -1.09
C LEU A 80 0.25 17.24 -0.56
N ILE A 81 -0.39 16.39 0.25
CA ILE A 81 -1.68 16.72 0.88
C ILE A 81 -1.54 17.96 1.76
N ALA A 82 -0.48 18.07 2.56
CA ALA A 82 -0.25 19.21 3.44
C ALA A 82 -0.11 20.55 2.69
N VAL A 83 0.45 20.52 1.47
CA VAL A 83 0.53 21.71 0.60
C VAL A 83 -0.80 22.03 -0.07
N ILE A 84 -1.54 21.00 -0.49
CA ILE A 84 -2.81 21.15 -1.22
C ILE A 84 -3.97 21.57 -0.29
N GLU A 85 -4.00 21.06 0.92
CA GLU A 85 -5.12 21.23 1.86
C GLU A 85 -5.44 22.71 2.15
N PRO A 86 -4.48 23.59 2.47
CA PRO A 86 -4.75 25.02 2.64
C PRO A 86 -5.29 25.71 1.37
N LEU A 87 -4.91 25.23 0.18
CA LEU A 87 -5.41 25.76 -1.09
C LEU A 87 -6.89 25.41 -1.29
N PHE A 88 -7.25 24.17 -0.96
CA PHE A 88 -8.63 23.72 -0.96
C PHE A 88 -9.45 24.47 0.09
N ASP A 89 -8.97 24.58 1.32
CA ASP A 89 -9.70 25.27 2.39
C ASP A 89 -10.00 26.73 2.01
N ARG A 90 -9.03 27.44 1.43
CA ARG A 90 -9.22 28.81 0.96
C ARG A 90 -10.20 28.90 -0.21
N TYR A 91 -10.13 27.98 -1.17
CA TYR A 91 -11.03 27.96 -2.33
C TYR A 91 -12.48 27.62 -1.92
N PHE A 92 -12.66 26.65 -1.02
CA PHE A 92 -13.96 26.16 -0.57
C PHE A 92 -14.53 26.91 0.63
N ALA A 93 -13.84 27.90 1.19
CA ALA A 93 -14.30 28.67 2.37
C ALA A 93 -15.71 29.27 2.21
N GLY A 94 -16.12 29.62 1.00
CA GLY A 94 -17.45 30.15 0.70
C GLY A 94 -18.56 29.10 0.54
N VAL A 95 -18.22 27.81 0.49
CA VAL A 95 -19.14 26.73 0.17
C VAL A 95 -19.77 26.16 1.45
N LYS A 96 -21.05 26.47 1.67
CA LYS A 96 -21.72 26.19 2.96
C LYS A 96 -22.22 24.75 3.15
N THR A 97 -22.32 23.95 2.07
CA THR A 97 -22.92 22.61 2.16
C THR A 97 -22.05 21.56 1.50
N LYS A 98 -21.99 20.36 2.09
CA LYS A 98 -21.27 19.21 1.52
C LYS A 98 -21.77 18.82 0.12
N LYS A 99 -23.05 19.08 -0.17
CA LYS A 99 -23.62 18.85 -1.50
C LYS A 99 -23.08 19.86 -2.52
N ALA A 100 -22.94 21.13 -2.13
CA ALA A 100 -22.32 22.16 -2.96
C ALA A 100 -20.80 21.92 -3.12
N GLU A 101 -20.11 21.46 -2.07
CA GLU A 101 -18.71 21.02 -2.17
C GLU A 101 -18.57 19.96 -3.27
N LEU A 102 -19.38 18.89 -3.22
CA LEU A 102 -19.33 17.82 -4.19
C LEU A 102 -19.69 18.28 -5.62
N ALA A 103 -20.71 19.13 -5.77
CA ALA A 103 -21.08 19.68 -7.07
C ALA A 103 -19.93 20.48 -7.70
N GLU A 104 -19.20 21.23 -6.89
CA GLU A 104 -18.03 21.97 -7.33
C GLU A 104 -16.84 21.04 -7.65
N LEU A 105 -16.62 19.98 -6.85
CA LEU A 105 -15.62 18.96 -7.16
C LEU A 105 -15.91 18.23 -8.47
N HIS A 106 -17.19 17.98 -8.78
CA HIS A 106 -17.64 17.43 -10.07
C HIS A 106 -17.42 18.43 -11.20
N ARG A 107 -17.78 19.71 -11.01
CA ARG A 107 -17.54 20.79 -11.99
C ARG A 107 -16.06 20.92 -12.34
N LEU A 108 -15.19 20.74 -11.36
CA LEU A 108 -13.74 20.77 -11.52
C LEU A 108 -13.16 19.44 -12.05
N GLY A 109 -13.95 18.37 -12.15
CA GLY A 109 -13.48 17.05 -12.62
C GLY A 109 -12.54 16.33 -11.65
N ILE A 110 -12.53 16.70 -10.37
CA ILE A 110 -11.60 16.20 -9.34
C ILE A 110 -12.18 14.99 -8.59
N SER A 111 -13.50 14.83 -8.61
CA SER A 111 -14.21 13.66 -8.10
C SER A 111 -15.28 13.22 -9.10
N GLN A 112 -15.56 11.91 -9.12
CA GLN A 112 -16.72 11.30 -9.79
C GLN A 112 -17.60 10.54 -8.79
N ASP A 113 -17.37 10.75 -7.49
CA ASP A 113 -18.04 10.00 -6.44
C ASP A 113 -19.50 10.44 -6.33
N ASN A 114 -20.37 9.51 -5.98
CA ASN A 114 -21.73 9.85 -5.59
C ASN A 114 -21.75 10.51 -4.19
N TYR A 115 -22.86 11.16 -3.85
CA TYR A 115 -22.97 11.90 -2.58
C TYR A 115 -22.76 11.03 -1.34
N ARG A 116 -23.19 9.77 -1.36
CA ARG A 116 -23.01 8.84 -0.24
C ARG A 116 -21.53 8.52 -0.02
N ALA A 117 -20.82 8.16 -1.09
CA ALA A 117 -19.39 7.87 -1.06
C ALA A 117 -18.58 9.10 -0.61
N TYR A 118 -18.94 10.29 -1.11
CA TYR A 118 -18.31 11.54 -0.67
C TYR A 118 -18.51 11.81 0.82
N LEU A 119 -19.74 11.62 1.34
CA LEU A 119 -20.00 11.81 2.78
C LEU A 119 -19.21 10.83 3.65
N GLU A 120 -19.07 9.58 3.20
CA GLU A 120 -18.26 8.58 3.90
C GLU A 120 -16.78 8.98 3.93
N ALA A 121 -16.23 9.40 2.79
CA ALA A 121 -14.87 9.91 2.71
C ALA A 121 -14.66 11.15 3.60
N ARG A 122 -15.59 12.12 3.57
CA ARG A 122 -15.53 13.33 4.41
C ARG A 122 -15.58 13.02 5.90
N ARG A 123 -16.33 11.99 6.31
CA ARG A 123 -16.36 11.54 7.72
C ARG A 123 -15.05 10.91 8.16
N LYS A 124 -14.36 10.20 7.25
CA LYS A 124 -13.10 9.52 7.55
C LYS A 124 -11.90 10.48 7.58
N ASN A 125 -11.85 11.41 6.62
CA ASN A 125 -10.64 12.17 6.33
C ASN A 125 -10.70 13.65 6.77
N SER A 126 -11.86 14.18 7.21
CA SER A 126 -12.10 15.57 7.65
C SER A 126 -11.78 16.71 6.65
N SER A 127 -10.92 16.47 5.67
CA SER A 127 -10.38 17.42 4.69
C SER A 127 -10.94 17.16 3.30
N ILE A 128 -11.22 18.22 2.52
CA ILE A 128 -11.73 18.07 1.14
C ILE A 128 -10.63 17.50 0.23
N ALA A 129 -9.39 17.98 0.39
CA ALA A 129 -8.24 17.55 -0.41
C ALA A 129 -7.98 16.03 -0.30
N GLN A 130 -8.24 15.45 0.87
CA GLN A 130 -8.09 14.01 1.12
C GLN A 130 -9.28 13.16 0.64
N CYS A 131 -10.42 13.78 0.28
CA CYS A 131 -11.62 13.08 -0.17
C CYS A 131 -11.71 12.96 -1.70
N CYS A 132 -10.79 13.58 -2.43
CA CYS A 132 -10.84 13.65 -3.89
C CYS A 132 -9.47 13.29 -4.48
N LYS A 133 -9.34 13.44 -5.80
CA LYS A 133 -8.07 13.25 -6.51
C LYS A 133 -7.57 14.60 -7.04
N PRO A 134 -6.91 15.45 -6.21
CA PRO A 134 -6.48 16.79 -6.61
C PRO A 134 -5.69 16.84 -7.94
N LEU A 135 -4.89 15.81 -8.19
CA LEU A 135 -4.08 15.69 -9.41
C LEU A 135 -4.88 15.33 -10.67
N SER A 136 -6.17 15.02 -10.58
CA SER A 136 -7.02 14.80 -11.76
C SER A 136 -7.24 16.07 -12.58
N ASN A 137 -7.12 17.25 -11.96
CA ASN A 137 -7.16 18.54 -12.64
C ASN A 137 -5.95 19.41 -12.25
N THR A 138 -4.80 19.09 -12.83
CA THR A 138 -3.55 19.79 -12.55
C THR A 138 -3.57 21.25 -13.00
N GLY A 139 -4.31 21.60 -14.06
CA GLY A 139 -4.44 22.97 -14.54
C GLY A 139 -5.12 23.89 -13.51
N TRP A 140 -6.24 23.45 -12.94
CA TRP A 140 -6.90 24.17 -11.86
C TRP A 140 -6.03 24.23 -10.60
N LEU A 141 -5.42 23.11 -10.21
CA LEU A 141 -4.59 23.03 -9.00
C LEU A 141 -3.38 23.97 -9.08
N ARG A 142 -2.70 24.01 -10.23
CA ARG A 142 -1.61 24.95 -10.48
C ARG A 142 -2.10 26.40 -10.46
N GLY A 143 -3.26 26.69 -11.04
CA GLY A 143 -3.84 28.03 -11.03
C GLY A 143 -4.18 28.56 -9.62
N ILE A 144 -4.61 27.71 -8.69
CA ILE A 144 -4.83 28.11 -7.29
C ILE A 144 -3.52 28.18 -6.48
N ALA A 145 -2.52 27.36 -6.83
CA ALA A 145 -1.19 27.37 -6.22
C ALA A 145 -0.39 28.62 -6.61
N GLU A 146 -0.47 29.04 -7.88
CA GLU A 146 0.14 30.27 -8.38
C GLU A 146 -0.39 31.50 -7.65
N LYS A 147 -1.71 31.61 -7.49
CA LYS A 147 -2.34 32.69 -6.70
C LYS A 147 -1.92 32.70 -5.23
N SER A 148 -1.45 31.56 -4.72
CA SER A 148 -1.01 31.40 -3.33
C SER A 148 0.51 31.41 -3.18
N GLY A 149 1.27 31.60 -4.27
CA GLY A 149 2.73 31.66 -4.25
C GLY A 149 3.44 30.34 -3.91
N CYS A 150 2.77 29.19 -4.08
CA CYS A 150 3.33 27.87 -3.74
C CYS A 150 3.49 26.93 -4.95
N LEU A 151 3.48 27.48 -6.17
CA LEU A 151 3.55 26.72 -7.41
C LEU A 151 4.84 25.87 -7.50
N ASP A 152 6.00 26.46 -7.19
CA ASP A 152 7.29 25.75 -7.27
C ASP A 152 7.34 24.56 -6.32
N ASN A 153 6.84 24.72 -5.10
CA ASN A 153 6.77 23.65 -4.11
C ASN A 153 5.81 22.54 -4.54
N LEU A 154 4.65 22.90 -5.10
CA LEU A 154 3.70 21.94 -5.64
C LEU A 154 4.31 21.14 -6.79
N ASP A 155 4.97 21.81 -7.74
CA ASP A 155 5.57 21.17 -8.91
C ASP A 155 6.72 20.22 -8.52
N ALA A 156 7.56 20.61 -7.56
CA ALA A 156 8.58 19.75 -6.98
C ALA A 156 7.96 18.47 -6.40
N LEU A 157 6.95 18.61 -5.51
CA LEU A 157 6.29 17.46 -4.88
C LEU A 157 5.55 16.56 -5.88
N VAL A 158 5.00 17.12 -6.96
CA VAL A 158 4.38 16.33 -8.03
C VAL A 158 5.43 15.53 -8.81
N SER A 159 6.62 16.11 -9.05
CA SER A 159 7.73 15.38 -9.64
C SER A 159 8.23 14.26 -8.72
N ASP A 160 8.47 14.57 -7.44
CA ASP A 160 8.91 13.60 -6.43
C ASP A 160 7.91 12.45 -6.30
N LEU A 161 6.60 12.76 -6.35
CA LEU A 161 5.56 11.73 -6.30
C LEU A 161 5.64 10.77 -7.49
N ARG A 162 5.94 11.28 -8.69
CA ARG A 162 6.09 10.46 -9.89
C ARG A 162 7.29 9.54 -9.76
N GLU A 163 8.44 10.09 -9.37
CA GLU A 163 9.68 9.32 -9.16
C GLU A 163 9.52 8.26 -8.08
N ALA A 164 8.86 8.60 -6.96
CA ALA A 164 8.60 7.66 -5.88
C ALA A 164 7.62 6.54 -6.28
N LYS A 165 6.65 6.82 -7.16
CA LYS A 165 5.78 5.77 -7.72
C LYS A 165 6.56 4.82 -8.62
N GLU A 166 7.34 5.36 -9.56
CA GLU A 166 8.18 4.58 -10.46
C GLU A 166 9.17 3.71 -9.67
N ALA A 167 9.82 4.26 -8.65
CA ALA A 167 10.72 3.53 -7.76
C ALA A 167 10.00 2.43 -6.96
N HIS A 168 8.80 2.70 -6.45
CA HIS A 168 8.01 1.70 -5.71
C HIS A 168 7.51 0.57 -6.62
N GLU A 169 7.02 0.88 -7.82
CA GLU A 169 6.61 -0.11 -8.81
C GLU A 169 7.78 -0.98 -9.26
N HIS A 170 8.94 -0.36 -9.52
CA HIS A 170 10.17 -1.08 -9.84
C HIS A 170 10.61 -2.00 -8.69
N ALA A 171 10.61 -1.51 -7.44
CA ALA A 171 10.98 -2.30 -6.28
C ALA A 171 10.00 -3.46 -6.00
N LEU A 172 8.71 -3.30 -6.31
CA LEU A 172 7.73 -4.39 -6.23
C LEU A 172 7.98 -5.44 -7.31
N ALA A 173 8.40 -5.03 -8.50
CA ALA A 173 8.74 -5.92 -9.61
C ALA A 173 10.06 -6.67 -9.39
N SER A 174 11.01 -6.09 -8.64
CA SER A 174 12.31 -6.70 -8.34
C SER A 174 12.30 -7.68 -7.15
N ILE A 175 11.15 -7.86 -6.48
CA ILE A 175 11.03 -8.83 -5.37
C ILE A 175 11.39 -10.22 -5.88
N VAL A 176 12.45 -10.80 -5.31
CA VAL A 176 12.93 -12.12 -5.68
C VAL A 176 12.01 -13.16 -5.06
N ARG A 177 11.35 -13.93 -5.93
CA ARG A 177 10.45 -15.01 -5.57
C ARG A 177 10.95 -16.32 -6.15
N GLN A 178 10.94 -17.36 -5.35
CA GLN A 178 11.24 -18.71 -5.79
C GLN A 178 10.07 -19.64 -5.46
N ARG A 179 9.58 -20.38 -6.44
CA ARG A 179 8.51 -21.35 -6.21
C ARG A 179 9.06 -22.55 -5.43
N ILE A 180 8.29 -23.02 -4.46
CA ILE A 180 8.57 -24.27 -3.75
C ILE A 180 8.15 -25.40 -4.70
N ALA A 181 9.13 -26.21 -5.14
CA ALA A 181 8.97 -27.28 -6.13
C ALA A 181 8.68 -28.62 -5.46
#